data_AF-A0A8J6XX51-F1
#
_entry.id   AF-A0A8J6XX51-F1
#
_cell.length_a   1.000
_cell.length_b   1.000
_cell.length_c   1.000
_cell.angle_alpha   90.00
_cell.angle_beta   90.00
_cell.angle_gamma   90.00
#
_symmetry.space_group_name_H-M   'P 1'
#
loop_
_entity.id
_entity.type
_entity.pdbx_description
1 polymer ?
#
loop_
_entity_poly.entity_id
_entity_poly.type
_entity_poly.pdbx_seq_one_letter_code
_entity_poly.pdbx_strand_id
1 'polypeptide(L)'
;AELIGLTVANGRETDEHGGGIRNEGTLTLANSTVSGSSAGDDGGCRTDDPALPCYEGGGIWSEGTLTLIDSTISNNLAHFGGGVANRQGSLTVIDSAVKSIRREENPDLILEEIPFDDPDVFALFSDGDTDGVFQFESAGMKDVLRRVQPRTFLDIAALNALYRPGPMQFIDDYADRKQGRKTITYIFPELEEILGETYGIIVYQEQVMRIAVEIAGFSLGKADTLRKAMGKKKQEIIDREGENFISGAVAKGHPKDKARQLWNQIVPFAMYGFNKSHSVAYANVAYVTAYLKAHHPAHFMAAMLTSEVANTDKLSQYLVRSRQMGIEILPPGVNASMPFFTVEEGGIRFGLAAIKGVGLAAMEPLIAAREREGNFIALSQCLRSLPARSMNHKVLECLAKAGCFDEFGISRKGILDNLERFLDMTGREREQSELGQGFLFDDMPSENLEQELRSAGYADQSDRLAWEREVLGFYLTGHPLEAFAEQLGRYSDCTVEELGERFSSGSEHVTVGGLVTALKVM
;
A
#
# COMPACT_ATOMS: atom_id res chain seq x y z
N ALA A 1 -1.40 -5.41 -20.27
CA ALA A 1 -1.99 -4.96 -21.53
C ALA A 1 -1.85 -3.44 -21.65
N GLU A 2 -1.64 -2.93 -22.86
CA GLU A 2 -1.66 -1.49 -23.15
C GLU A 2 -2.73 -1.23 -24.21
N LEU A 3 -3.70 -0.41 -23.85
CA LEU A 3 -4.89 -0.09 -24.65
C LEU A 3 -4.84 1.40 -24.98
N ILE A 4 -4.65 1.74 -26.27
CA ILE A 4 -4.41 3.11 -26.70
C ILE A 4 -5.44 3.53 -27.75
N GLY A 5 -6.08 4.69 -27.56
CA GLY A 5 -7.00 5.27 -28.56
C GLY A 5 -8.34 4.56 -28.70
N LEU A 6 -8.77 3.81 -27.68
CA LEU A 6 -9.96 2.97 -27.74
C LEU A 6 -11.17 3.64 -27.12
N THR A 7 -12.36 3.35 -27.65
CA THR A 7 -13.62 3.68 -26.99
C THR A 7 -14.33 2.39 -26.63
N VAL A 8 -14.47 2.12 -25.34
CA VAL A 8 -15.25 1.02 -24.77
C VAL A 8 -16.54 1.65 -24.25
N ALA A 9 -17.69 1.27 -24.78
CA ALA A 9 -18.93 1.91 -24.36
C ALA A 9 -20.10 0.94 -24.29
N ASN A 10 -21.04 1.24 -23.39
CA ASN A 10 -22.29 0.51 -23.19
C ASN A 10 -22.10 -1.00 -22.93
N GLY A 11 -20.98 -1.37 -22.29
CA GLY A 11 -20.79 -2.74 -21.84
C GLY A 11 -21.73 -3.05 -20.68
N ARG A 12 -22.30 -4.25 -20.63
CA ARG A 12 -23.18 -4.68 -19.54
C ARG A 12 -22.74 -6.05 -19.10
N GLU A 13 -22.34 -6.14 -17.84
CA GLU A 13 -22.02 -7.38 -17.16
C GLU A 13 -23.02 -7.54 -16.02
N THR A 14 -23.69 -8.68 -15.93
CA THR A 14 -24.77 -8.91 -14.96
C THR A 14 -24.33 -9.78 -13.81
N ASP A 15 -23.32 -10.63 -14.03
CA ASP A 15 -22.96 -11.69 -13.09
C ASP A 15 -21.51 -11.57 -12.58
N GLU A 16 -20.76 -10.57 -13.05
CA GLU A 16 -19.36 -10.31 -12.70
C GLU A 16 -19.01 -8.82 -12.57
N HIS A 17 -17.76 -8.52 -12.20
CA HIS A 17 -17.24 -7.15 -12.08
C HIS A 17 -16.67 -6.64 -13.41
N GLY A 18 -16.68 -5.31 -13.62
CA GLY A 18 -16.01 -4.70 -14.77
C GLY A 18 -16.91 -4.58 -16.00
N GLY A 19 -17.96 -3.76 -15.93
CA GLY A 19 -18.97 -3.64 -16.98
C GLY A 19 -18.42 -3.21 -18.35
N GLY A 20 -17.32 -2.46 -18.39
CA GLY A 20 -16.58 -2.16 -19.62
C GLY A 20 -15.30 -2.98 -19.75
N ILE A 21 -14.45 -2.98 -18.73
CA ILE A 21 -13.15 -3.65 -18.73
C ILE A 21 -12.95 -4.35 -17.37
N ARG A 22 -12.65 -5.65 -17.41
CA ARG A 22 -12.15 -6.42 -16.27
C ARG A 22 -10.64 -6.63 -16.41
N ASN A 23 -9.86 -6.19 -15.44
CA ASN A 23 -8.41 -6.29 -15.43
C ASN A 23 -7.88 -7.05 -14.22
N GLU A 24 -7.37 -8.26 -14.44
CA GLU A 24 -6.74 -9.08 -13.39
C GLU A 24 -5.20 -8.99 -13.42
N GLY A 25 -4.63 -8.18 -14.33
CA GLY A 25 -3.17 -8.02 -14.50
C GLY A 25 -2.73 -6.55 -14.50
N THR A 26 -1.62 -6.23 -15.17
CA THR A 26 -1.23 -4.82 -15.40
C THR A 26 -1.94 -4.29 -16.64
N LEU A 27 -2.69 -3.19 -16.51
CA LEU A 27 -3.37 -2.50 -17.60
C LEU A 27 -2.95 -1.03 -17.66
N THR A 28 -2.48 -0.58 -18.81
CA THR A 28 -2.34 0.84 -19.14
C THR A 28 -3.39 1.21 -20.18
N LEU A 29 -4.21 2.21 -19.89
CA LEU A 29 -5.22 2.74 -20.79
C LEU A 29 -4.84 4.19 -21.13
N ALA A 30 -4.51 4.45 -22.39
CA ALA A 30 -4.03 5.75 -22.86
C ALA A 30 -4.94 6.34 -23.95
N ASN A 31 -5.25 7.64 -23.93
CA ASN A 31 -6.06 8.32 -24.95
C ASN A 31 -7.39 7.62 -25.28
N SER A 32 -8.02 6.99 -24.30
CA SER A 32 -9.16 6.10 -24.50
C SER A 32 -10.38 6.57 -23.72
N THR A 33 -11.58 6.11 -24.09
CA THR A 33 -12.83 6.43 -23.39
C THR A 33 -13.51 5.14 -22.93
N VAL A 34 -13.93 5.07 -21.66
CA VAL A 34 -14.84 4.03 -21.16
C VAL A 34 -16.13 4.68 -20.68
N SER A 35 -17.25 4.43 -21.33
CA SER A 35 -18.48 5.17 -21.01
C SER A 35 -19.79 4.43 -21.22
N GLY A 36 -20.79 4.68 -20.36
CA GLY A 36 -22.12 4.08 -20.51
C GLY A 36 -22.18 2.61 -20.09
N SER A 37 -21.10 2.07 -19.53
CA SER A 37 -21.01 0.66 -19.14
C SER A 37 -21.58 0.40 -17.74
N SER A 38 -22.04 -0.82 -17.48
CA SER A 38 -22.69 -1.21 -16.22
C SER A 38 -22.24 -2.59 -15.71
N ALA A 39 -22.01 -2.69 -14.40
CA ALA A 39 -21.78 -3.95 -13.69
C ALA A 39 -22.92 -4.20 -12.69
N GLY A 40 -23.66 -5.30 -12.87
CA GLY A 40 -24.90 -5.64 -12.19
C GLY A 40 -26.16 -5.06 -12.84
N ASP A 41 -27.34 -5.54 -12.41
CA ASP A 41 -28.62 -5.02 -12.87
C ASP A 41 -28.91 -3.63 -12.29
N ASP A 42 -28.81 -2.62 -13.15
CA ASP A 42 -29.24 -1.23 -12.94
C ASP A 42 -28.48 -0.43 -11.86
N GLY A 43 -27.31 -0.90 -11.43
CA GLY A 43 -26.39 -0.14 -10.57
C GLY A 43 -26.81 0.00 -9.10
N GLY A 44 -27.78 -0.81 -8.63
CA GLY A 44 -28.19 -0.87 -7.23
C GLY A 44 -28.27 -2.30 -6.71
N CYS A 45 -27.77 -2.56 -5.50
CA CYS A 45 -28.13 -3.78 -4.77
C CYS A 45 -29.48 -3.56 -4.10
N ARG A 46 -30.37 -4.56 -4.17
CA ARG A 46 -31.47 -4.68 -3.22
C ARG A 46 -30.85 -4.95 -1.85
N THR A 47 -30.74 -3.90 -1.03
CA THR A 47 -30.12 -3.91 0.30
C THR A 47 -30.84 -4.81 1.31
N ASP A 48 -31.93 -5.43 0.90
CA ASP A 48 -32.85 -6.27 1.63
C ASP A 48 -32.63 -7.78 1.41
N ASP A 49 -31.74 -8.19 0.52
CA ASP A 49 -31.37 -9.61 0.31
C ASP A 49 -29.84 -9.82 0.32
N PRO A 50 -29.25 -10.32 1.42
CA PRO A 50 -27.81 -10.58 1.53
C PRO A 50 -27.33 -11.75 0.67
N ALA A 51 -28.22 -12.49 -0.02
CA ALA A 51 -27.85 -13.58 -0.92
C ALA A 51 -27.55 -13.12 -2.36
N LEU A 52 -27.77 -11.84 -2.69
CA LEU A 52 -27.49 -11.31 -4.03
C LEU A 52 -26.08 -10.69 -4.12
N PRO A 53 -25.24 -11.14 -5.06
CA PRO A 53 -23.88 -10.61 -5.23
C PRO A 53 -23.90 -9.14 -5.69
N CYS A 54 -23.09 -8.31 -5.04
CA CYS A 54 -22.90 -6.91 -5.42
C CYS A 54 -21.68 -6.76 -6.34
N TYR A 55 -21.87 -6.16 -7.52
CA TYR A 55 -20.84 -6.02 -8.54
C TYR A 55 -20.22 -4.62 -8.60
N GLU A 56 -18.91 -4.57 -8.86
CA GLU A 56 -18.10 -3.35 -8.81
C GLU A 56 -17.52 -2.99 -10.18
N GLY A 57 -17.14 -1.72 -10.36
CA GLY A 57 -16.37 -1.28 -11.53
C GLY A 57 -17.21 -1.20 -12.81
N GLY A 58 -18.21 -0.32 -12.84
CA GLY A 58 -19.14 -0.22 -13.97
C GLY A 58 -18.43 0.07 -15.30
N GLY A 59 -17.42 0.93 -15.26
CA GLY A 59 -16.51 1.16 -16.38
C GLY A 59 -15.35 0.17 -16.35
N ILE A 60 -14.54 0.20 -15.29
CA ILE A 60 -13.37 -0.67 -15.15
C ILE A 60 -13.37 -1.31 -13.77
N TRP A 61 -13.20 -2.61 -13.72
CA TRP A 61 -12.80 -3.30 -12.50
C TRP A 61 -11.36 -3.79 -12.65
N SER A 62 -10.52 -3.52 -11.65
CA SER A 62 -9.11 -3.88 -11.65
C SER A 62 -8.73 -4.57 -10.35
N GLU A 63 -8.24 -5.80 -10.46
CA GLU A 63 -7.57 -6.52 -9.40
C GLU A 63 -6.04 -6.42 -9.53
N GLY A 64 -5.48 -5.97 -10.66
CA GLY A 64 -4.05 -5.68 -10.80
C GLY A 64 -3.72 -4.19 -10.96
N THR A 65 -2.51 -3.86 -11.42
CA THR A 65 -2.08 -2.46 -11.62
C THR A 65 -2.82 -1.80 -12.78
N LEU A 66 -3.54 -0.69 -12.51
CA LEU A 66 -4.21 0.12 -13.52
C LEU A 66 -3.53 1.49 -13.67
N THR A 67 -3.16 1.86 -14.90
CA THR A 67 -2.62 3.17 -15.25
C THR A 67 -3.54 3.83 -16.29
N LEU A 68 -4.06 5.02 -15.99
CA LEU A 68 -4.90 5.80 -16.89
C LEU A 68 -4.15 7.05 -17.37
N ILE A 69 -4.01 7.24 -18.68
CA ILE A 69 -3.31 8.37 -19.30
C ILE A 69 -4.25 9.02 -20.31
N ASP A 70 -4.53 10.32 -20.17
CA ASP A 70 -5.37 11.08 -21.12
C ASP A 70 -6.69 10.37 -21.52
N SER A 71 -7.29 9.63 -20.59
CA SER A 71 -8.43 8.77 -20.85
C SER A 71 -9.66 9.22 -20.06
N THR A 72 -10.85 9.04 -20.63
CA THR A 72 -12.13 9.52 -20.08
C THR A 72 -12.96 8.33 -19.59
N ILE A 73 -13.31 8.30 -18.31
CA ILE A 73 -14.22 7.29 -17.73
C ILE A 73 -15.48 8.02 -17.28
N SER A 74 -16.63 7.79 -17.91
CA SER A 74 -17.82 8.62 -17.67
C SER A 74 -19.14 7.87 -17.86
N ASN A 75 -20.20 8.28 -17.16
CA ASN A 75 -21.55 7.70 -17.30
C ASN A 75 -21.61 6.18 -17.13
N ASN A 76 -20.75 5.61 -16.28
CA ASN A 76 -20.74 4.17 -16.00
C ASN A 76 -21.43 3.90 -14.65
N LEU A 77 -22.06 2.73 -14.51
CA LEU A 77 -22.94 2.38 -13.39
C LEU A 77 -22.49 1.07 -12.73
N ALA A 78 -22.34 1.06 -11.42
CA ALA A 78 -22.14 -0.16 -10.65
C ALA A 78 -22.53 0.10 -9.21
N HIS A 79 -22.65 -0.98 -8.43
CA HIS A 79 -22.97 -0.86 -7.01
C HIS A 79 -21.84 -0.13 -6.24
N PHE A 80 -20.59 -0.52 -6.50
CA PHE A 80 -19.41 0.22 -6.03
C PHE A 80 -18.47 0.55 -7.19
N GLY A 81 -17.93 1.78 -7.20
CA GLY A 81 -16.99 2.21 -8.23
C GLY A 81 -17.60 2.27 -9.63
N GLY A 82 -18.67 3.05 -9.82
CA GLY A 82 -19.36 3.20 -11.12
C GLY A 82 -18.42 3.47 -12.29
N GLY A 83 -17.43 4.34 -12.10
CA GLY A 83 -16.35 4.56 -13.08
C GLY A 83 -15.28 3.48 -13.04
N VAL A 84 -14.55 3.39 -11.93
CA VAL A 84 -13.48 2.42 -11.71
C VAL A 84 -13.59 1.85 -10.31
N ALA A 85 -13.45 0.53 -10.18
CA ALA A 85 -13.20 -0.15 -8.93
C ALA A 85 -11.82 -0.82 -9.01
N ASN A 86 -10.89 -0.39 -8.17
CA ASN A 86 -9.55 -0.98 -8.09
C ASN A 86 -9.40 -1.64 -6.71
N ARG A 87 -9.06 -2.93 -6.67
CA ARG A 87 -8.96 -3.72 -5.43
C ARG A 87 -7.52 -3.89 -4.92
N GLN A 88 -6.49 -3.55 -5.72
CA GLN A 88 -5.07 -3.65 -5.31
C GLN A 88 -4.30 -2.33 -5.50
N GLY A 89 -5.00 -1.19 -5.42
CA GLY A 89 -4.38 0.14 -5.56
C GLY A 89 -4.24 0.88 -4.24
N SER A 90 -3.39 1.91 -4.20
CA SER A 90 -3.29 2.81 -3.04
C SER A 90 -4.62 3.49 -2.68
N LEU A 91 -5.55 3.62 -3.62
CA LEU A 91 -6.92 4.08 -3.34
C LEU A 91 -7.71 3.09 -2.48
N THR A 92 -7.51 1.78 -2.66
CA THR A 92 -8.12 0.73 -1.82
C THR A 92 -7.56 0.77 -0.40
N VAL A 93 -6.26 1.01 -0.27
CA VAL A 93 -5.59 1.20 1.03
C VAL A 93 -6.15 2.43 1.74
N ILE A 94 -6.24 3.57 1.04
CA ILE A 94 -6.82 4.81 1.59
C ILE A 94 -8.26 4.56 2.06
N ASP A 95 -9.10 3.97 1.22
CA ASP A 95 -10.50 3.69 1.56
C ASP A 95 -10.62 2.75 2.78
N SER A 96 -9.84 1.67 2.82
CA SER A 96 -9.84 0.72 3.94
C SER A 96 -9.38 1.38 5.25
N ALA A 97 -8.32 2.18 5.18
CA ALA A 97 -7.82 2.93 6.33
C ALA A 97 -8.86 3.93 6.83
N VAL A 98 -9.45 4.73 5.93
CA VAL A 98 -10.48 5.72 6.27
C VAL A 98 -11.73 5.07 6.87
N LYS A 99 -12.20 3.95 6.31
CA LYS A 99 -13.32 3.19 6.88
C LYS A 99 -13.01 2.70 8.29
N SER A 100 -11.79 2.21 8.52
CA SER A 100 -11.36 1.78 9.85
C SER A 100 -11.28 2.96 10.82
N ILE A 101 -10.69 4.09 10.41
CA ILE A 101 -10.57 5.31 11.23
C ILE A 101 -11.95 5.84 11.60
N ARG A 102 -12.86 5.93 10.63
CA ARG A 102 -14.23 6.41 10.87
C ARG A 102 -15.02 5.52 11.83
N ARG A 103 -14.72 4.23 11.86
CA ARG A 103 -15.40 3.29 12.76
C ARG A 103 -14.88 3.36 14.20
N GLU A 104 -13.57 3.49 14.38
CA GLU A 104 -12.92 3.29 15.68
C GLU A 104 -12.41 4.59 16.33
N GLU A 105 -12.08 5.62 15.56
CA GLU A 105 -11.31 6.79 16.05
C GLU A 105 -11.97 8.13 15.71
N ASN A 106 -12.22 8.41 14.43
CA ASN A 106 -12.72 9.70 13.96
C ASN A 106 -13.82 9.53 12.88
N PRO A 107 -15.11 9.42 13.29
CA PRO A 107 -16.25 9.27 12.37
C PRO A 107 -16.39 10.37 11.32
N ASP A 108 -15.89 11.57 11.61
CA ASP A 108 -16.05 12.77 10.79
C ASP A 108 -14.82 13.05 9.89
N LEU A 109 -13.87 12.11 9.75
CA LEU A 109 -12.71 12.29 8.88
C LEU A 109 -13.15 12.51 7.42
N ILE A 110 -12.83 13.68 6.85
CA ILE A 110 -13.05 14.03 5.44
C ILE A 110 -11.69 14.22 4.75
N LEU A 111 -11.42 13.44 3.71
CA LEU A 111 -10.11 13.46 3.03
C LEU A 111 -9.84 14.76 2.30
N GLU A 112 -10.89 15.36 1.74
CA GLU A 112 -10.84 16.60 0.97
C GLU A 112 -10.50 17.83 1.83
N GLU A 113 -10.61 17.70 3.16
CA GLU A 113 -10.31 18.75 4.13
C GLU A 113 -8.91 18.62 4.76
N ILE A 114 -8.13 17.61 4.36
CA ILE A 114 -6.77 17.43 4.85
C ILE A 114 -5.88 18.63 4.46
N PRO A 115 -5.19 19.29 5.42
CA PRO A 115 -4.32 20.43 5.13
C PRO A 115 -3.03 19.99 4.40
N PHE A 116 -2.52 20.83 3.49
CA PHE A 116 -1.30 20.58 2.70
C PHE A 116 -0.01 21.14 3.32
N ASP A 117 -0.08 21.62 4.56
CA ASP A 117 1.02 22.25 5.29
C ASP A 117 1.35 21.56 6.63
N ASP A 118 0.98 20.28 6.76
CA ASP A 118 1.15 19.50 7.98
C ASP A 118 2.64 19.16 8.26
N PRO A 119 3.21 19.62 9.39
CA PRO A 119 4.61 19.41 9.70
C PRO A 119 4.98 17.94 9.95
N ASP A 120 4.07 17.12 10.49
CA ASP A 120 4.33 15.73 10.81
C ASP A 120 4.42 14.89 9.53
N VAL A 121 3.62 15.24 8.52
CA VAL A 121 3.72 14.63 7.18
C VAL A 121 5.06 14.93 6.53
N PHE A 122 5.53 16.19 6.60
CA PHE A 122 6.83 16.55 6.04
C PHE A 122 8.01 15.98 6.81
N ALA A 123 7.88 15.79 8.13
CA ALA A 123 8.88 15.10 8.94
C ALA A 123 9.03 13.64 8.47
N LEU A 124 7.91 12.92 8.29
CA LEU A 124 7.90 11.56 7.77
C LEU A 124 8.62 11.44 6.42
N PHE A 125 8.32 12.36 5.48
CA PHE A 125 9.07 12.41 4.21
C PHE A 125 10.55 12.72 4.44
N SER A 126 10.88 13.73 5.24
CA SER A 126 12.26 14.16 5.50
C SER A 126 13.13 13.10 6.18
N ASP A 127 12.54 12.27 7.03
CA ASP A 127 13.23 11.16 7.69
C ASP A 127 13.38 9.93 6.78
N GLY A 128 12.70 9.95 5.63
CA GLY A 128 12.62 8.82 4.70
C GLY A 128 11.80 7.65 5.28
N ASP A 129 10.89 7.93 6.21
CA ASP A 129 9.95 6.94 6.76
C ASP A 129 8.74 6.76 5.84
N THR A 130 9.00 6.40 4.60
CA THR A 130 7.98 6.32 3.54
C THR A 130 7.56 4.89 3.23
N ASP A 131 7.76 3.94 4.13
CA ASP A 131 7.18 2.59 4.01
C ASP A 131 5.66 2.67 3.90
N GLY A 132 5.10 2.07 2.84
CA GLY A 132 3.68 2.14 2.47
C GLY A 132 3.24 3.45 1.79
N VAL A 133 4.09 4.49 1.74
CA VAL A 133 3.73 5.77 1.12
C VAL A 133 3.86 5.66 -0.39
N PHE A 134 2.73 5.88 -1.08
CA PHE A 134 2.62 5.69 -2.52
C PHE A 134 3.74 6.39 -3.31
N GLN A 135 4.43 5.66 -4.19
CA GLN A 135 5.57 6.09 -5.02
C GLN A 135 6.87 6.44 -4.29
N PHE A 136 6.89 6.53 -2.95
CA PHE A 136 8.07 6.97 -2.18
C PHE A 136 8.74 5.85 -1.38
N GLU A 137 8.39 4.57 -1.58
CA GLU A 137 8.89 3.44 -0.78
C GLU A 137 10.33 2.99 -1.11
N SER A 138 10.82 3.27 -2.33
CA SER A 138 12.11 2.70 -2.77
C SER A 138 13.29 3.22 -1.93
N ALA A 139 14.27 2.35 -1.66
CA ALA A 139 15.44 2.71 -0.83
C ALA A 139 16.16 3.96 -1.33
N GLY A 140 16.40 4.07 -2.64
CA GLY A 140 17.06 5.25 -3.19
C GLY A 140 16.19 6.52 -3.16
N MET A 141 14.86 6.39 -3.20
CA MET A 141 13.97 7.54 -3.00
C MET A 141 14.02 8.02 -1.54
N LYS A 142 14.03 7.09 -0.57
CA LYS A 142 14.21 7.42 0.86
C LYS A 142 15.51 8.20 1.10
N ASP A 143 16.60 7.80 0.46
CA ASP A 143 17.88 8.52 0.54
C ASP A 143 17.83 9.91 -0.10
N VAL A 144 17.09 10.06 -1.20
CA VAL A 144 16.84 11.38 -1.81
C VAL A 144 16.03 12.27 -0.86
N LEU A 145 14.97 11.74 -0.26
CA LEU A 145 14.15 12.49 0.68
C LEU A 145 14.96 12.99 1.87
N ARG A 146 15.78 12.13 2.50
CA ARG A 146 16.69 12.52 3.59
C ARG A 146 17.68 13.61 3.19
N ARG A 147 18.17 13.57 1.95
CA ARG A 147 19.10 14.60 1.46
C ARG A 147 18.41 15.92 1.13
N VAL A 148 17.17 15.90 0.62
CA VAL A 148 16.45 17.10 0.16
C VAL A 148 15.67 17.78 1.30
N GLN A 149 15.22 17.00 2.29
CA GLN A 149 14.47 17.44 3.47
C GLN A 149 13.15 18.17 3.11
N PRO A 150 12.24 17.61 2.29
CA PRO A 150 11.06 18.32 1.77
C PRO A 150 10.21 18.96 2.88
N ARG A 151 9.78 20.21 2.69
CA ARG A 151 8.99 21.00 3.68
C ARG A 151 7.68 21.54 3.13
N THR A 152 7.40 21.30 1.85
CA THR A 152 6.20 21.79 1.18
C THR A 152 5.64 20.70 0.29
N PHE A 153 4.33 20.76 0.02
CA PHE A 153 3.67 19.85 -0.91
C PHE A 153 4.31 19.87 -2.31
N LEU A 154 4.76 21.05 -2.77
CA LEU A 154 5.43 21.19 -4.06
C LEU A 154 6.80 20.51 -4.11
N ASP A 155 7.52 20.39 -2.98
CA ASP A 155 8.75 19.61 -2.92
C ASP A 155 8.45 18.13 -3.22
N ILE A 156 7.38 17.56 -2.66
CA ILE A 156 6.95 16.17 -2.91
C ILE A 156 6.64 15.98 -4.41
N ALA A 157 5.87 16.91 -4.99
CA ALA A 157 5.56 16.88 -6.42
C ALA A 157 6.80 17.03 -7.30
N ALA A 158 7.80 17.80 -6.88
CA ALA A 158 9.06 17.97 -7.62
C ALA A 158 9.95 16.73 -7.52
N LEU A 159 10.04 16.10 -6.34
CA LEU A 159 10.84 14.89 -6.14
C LEU A 159 10.29 13.71 -6.93
N ASN A 160 8.97 13.56 -7.01
CA ASN A 160 8.34 12.57 -7.88
C ASN A 160 8.73 12.79 -9.37
N ALA A 161 8.84 14.04 -9.80
CA ALA A 161 9.26 14.39 -11.15
C ALA A 161 10.78 14.23 -11.37
N LEU A 162 11.61 14.47 -10.36
CA LEU A 162 13.07 14.47 -10.51
C LEU A 162 13.68 13.08 -10.37
N TYR A 163 13.05 12.18 -9.62
CA TYR A 163 13.56 10.84 -9.33
C TYR A 163 13.34 9.85 -10.50
N ARG A 164 13.98 10.14 -11.64
CA ARG A 164 14.05 9.25 -12.81
C ARG A 164 15.37 9.38 -13.56
N PRO A 165 15.75 8.38 -14.38
CA PRO A 165 16.98 8.45 -15.19
C PRO A 165 17.05 9.70 -16.06
N GLY A 166 18.11 10.49 -15.90
CA GLY A 166 18.26 11.80 -16.55
C GLY A 166 18.21 12.95 -15.55
N PRO A 167 17.02 13.39 -15.07
CA PRO A 167 16.88 14.51 -14.16
C PRO A 167 17.34 14.24 -12.72
N MET A 168 17.60 12.99 -12.33
CA MET A 168 18.20 12.67 -11.02
C MET A 168 19.49 13.46 -10.73
N GLN A 169 20.25 13.82 -11.76
CA GLN A 169 21.47 14.63 -11.63
C GLN A 169 21.21 16.03 -11.05
N PHE A 170 19.98 16.54 -11.11
CA PHE A 170 19.60 17.85 -10.60
C PHE A 170 19.10 17.81 -9.15
N ILE A 171 18.94 16.62 -8.56
CA ILE A 171 18.44 16.46 -7.18
C ILE A 171 19.40 17.10 -6.18
N ASP A 172 20.71 16.93 -6.36
CA ASP A 172 21.69 17.52 -5.44
C ASP A 172 21.69 19.05 -5.54
N ASP A 173 21.59 19.61 -6.76
CA ASP A 173 21.46 21.06 -6.97
C ASP A 173 20.13 21.59 -6.38
N TYR A 174 19.05 20.83 -6.49
CA TYR A 174 17.76 21.15 -5.88
C TYR A 174 17.87 21.18 -4.36
N ALA A 175 18.49 20.16 -3.75
CA ALA A 175 18.72 20.08 -2.32
C ALA A 175 19.56 21.25 -1.80
N ASP A 176 20.67 21.57 -2.50
CA ASP A 176 21.58 22.63 -2.10
C ASP A 176 20.94 24.02 -2.14
N ARG A 177 20.17 24.30 -3.19
CA ARG A 177 19.47 25.59 -3.31
C ARG A 177 18.36 25.72 -2.27
N LYS A 178 17.56 24.67 -2.09
CA LYS A 178 16.49 24.62 -1.08
C LYS A 178 17.01 24.81 0.34
N GLN A 179 18.18 24.25 0.66
CA GLN A 179 18.79 24.36 1.99
C GLN A 179 19.67 25.60 2.15
N GLY A 180 19.73 26.48 1.15
CA GLY A 180 20.54 27.70 1.20
C GLY A 180 22.06 27.45 1.13
N ARG A 181 22.50 26.22 0.78
CA ARG A 181 23.91 25.90 0.52
C ARG A 181 24.41 26.51 -0.79
N LYS A 182 23.47 26.81 -1.71
CA LYS A 182 23.76 27.45 -3.00
C LYS A 182 22.78 28.59 -3.27
N THR A 183 23.29 29.75 -3.67
CA THR A 183 22.46 30.90 -4.01
C THR A 183 21.58 30.62 -5.23
N ILE A 184 20.30 30.93 -5.12
CA ILE A 184 19.36 30.87 -6.24
C ILE A 184 19.58 32.12 -7.11
N THR A 185 19.92 31.91 -8.37
CA THR A 185 20.15 32.99 -9.33
C THR A 185 19.31 32.78 -10.58
N TYR A 186 18.68 33.85 -11.06
CA TYR A 186 17.88 33.84 -12.27
C TYR A 186 18.57 34.63 -13.39
N ILE A 187 18.55 34.11 -14.62
CA ILE A 187 19.10 34.82 -15.79
C ILE A 187 18.34 36.14 -16.02
N PHE A 188 17.02 36.07 -15.83
CA PHE A 188 16.09 37.19 -15.89
C PHE A 188 15.23 37.20 -14.61
N PRO A 189 14.95 38.37 -14.01
CA PRO A 189 14.12 38.48 -12.81
C PRO A 189 12.74 37.82 -12.95
N GLU A 190 12.14 37.87 -14.14
CA GLU A 190 10.82 37.32 -14.46
C GLU A 190 10.75 35.79 -14.25
N LEU A 191 11.90 35.10 -14.27
CA LEU A 191 11.95 33.66 -14.04
C LEU A 191 11.68 33.28 -12.58
N GLU A 192 11.79 34.21 -11.63
CA GLU A 192 11.51 33.96 -10.22
C GLU A 192 10.06 33.51 -10.01
N GLU A 193 9.11 34.12 -10.71
CA GLU A 193 7.69 33.77 -10.63
C GLU A 193 7.35 32.38 -11.23
N ILE A 194 8.23 31.87 -12.09
CA ILE A 194 8.02 30.60 -12.80
C ILE A 194 8.77 29.45 -12.13
N LEU A 195 10.01 29.71 -11.71
CA LEU A 195 10.95 28.71 -11.20
C LEU A 195 11.16 28.83 -9.69
N GLY A 196 10.55 29.80 -9.00
CA GLY A 196 10.66 29.98 -7.56
C GLY A 196 10.25 28.75 -6.77
N GLU A 197 9.15 28.11 -7.16
CA GLU A 197 8.66 26.85 -6.57
C GLU A 197 9.60 25.65 -6.73
N THR A 198 10.58 25.73 -7.64
CA THR A 198 11.59 24.69 -7.88
C THR A 198 13.01 25.22 -7.71
N TYR A 199 13.16 26.27 -6.90
CA TYR A 199 14.45 26.86 -6.52
C TYR A 199 15.33 27.23 -7.75
N GLY A 200 14.70 27.70 -8.82
CA GLY A 200 15.39 28.11 -10.06
C GLY A 200 15.80 26.95 -10.97
N ILE A 201 15.29 25.74 -10.74
CA ILE A 201 15.55 24.55 -11.58
C ILE A 201 14.33 24.29 -12.45
N ILE A 202 14.54 24.06 -13.76
CA ILE A 202 13.46 23.73 -14.69
C ILE A 202 13.11 22.24 -14.49
N VAL A 203 11.92 21.96 -13.99
CA VAL A 203 11.43 20.59 -13.72
C VAL A 203 10.27 20.23 -14.63
N TYR A 204 9.37 21.18 -14.86
CA TYR A 204 8.08 20.92 -15.50
C TYR A 204 8.00 21.43 -16.95
N GLN A 205 7.19 20.76 -17.75
CA GLN A 205 6.84 21.17 -19.11
C GLN A 205 6.12 22.53 -19.11
N GLU A 206 5.24 22.74 -18.13
CA GLU A 206 4.48 23.96 -17.93
C GLU A 206 5.39 25.15 -17.60
N GLN A 207 6.51 24.92 -16.89
CA GLN A 207 7.52 25.96 -16.66
C GLN A 207 8.17 26.39 -17.97
N VAL A 208 8.55 25.44 -18.85
CA VAL A 208 9.10 25.77 -20.18
C VAL A 208 8.10 26.56 -21.01
N MET A 209 6.82 26.19 -20.96
CA MET A 209 5.77 26.94 -21.65
C MET A 209 5.63 28.36 -21.13
N ARG A 210 5.57 28.54 -19.79
CA ARG A 210 5.52 29.88 -19.16
C ARG A 210 6.74 30.71 -19.50
N ILE A 211 7.94 30.12 -19.51
CA ILE A 211 9.18 30.82 -19.90
C ILE A 211 9.11 31.31 -21.35
N ALA A 212 8.61 30.49 -22.28
CA ALA A 212 8.47 30.88 -23.69
C ALA A 212 7.47 32.04 -23.88
N VAL A 213 6.38 32.05 -23.11
CA VAL A 213 5.41 33.15 -23.12
C VAL A 213 6.03 34.41 -22.51
N GLU A 214 6.61 34.30 -21.33
CA GLU A 214 7.07 35.45 -20.57
C GLU A 214 8.34 36.07 -21.15
N ILE A 215 9.33 35.27 -21.52
CA ILE A 215 10.59 35.81 -22.03
C ILE A 215 10.52 36.12 -23.53
N ALA A 216 9.87 35.27 -24.33
CA ALA A 216 9.89 35.41 -25.79
C ALA A 216 8.57 35.90 -26.42
N GLY A 217 7.52 36.15 -25.62
CA GLY A 217 6.24 36.63 -26.12
C GLY A 217 5.49 35.60 -26.97
N PHE A 218 5.74 34.30 -26.77
CA PHE A 218 5.00 33.26 -27.49
C PHE A 218 3.53 33.25 -27.05
N SER A 219 2.64 32.85 -27.95
CA SER A 219 1.28 32.46 -27.54
C SER A 219 1.31 31.11 -26.82
N LEU A 220 0.33 30.85 -25.96
CA LEU A 220 0.21 29.55 -25.27
C LEU A 220 0.15 28.37 -26.25
N GLY A 221 -0.55 28.52 -27.38
CA GLY A 221 -0.61 27.48 -28.42
C GLY A 221 0.75 27.23 -29.09
N LYS A 222 1.55 28.28 -29.30
CA LYS A 222 2.92 28.15 -29.81
C LYS A 222 3.84 27.48 -28.77
N ALA A 223 3.69 27.83 -27.50
CA ALA A 223 4.42 27.21 -26.40
C ALA A 223 4.12 25.71 -26.26
N ASP A 224 2.86 25.28 -26.40
CA ASP A 224 2.52 23.85 -26.41
C ASP A 224 3.07 23.13 -27.66
N THR A 225 3.09 23.80 -28.81
CA THR A 225 3.73 23.24 -30.03
C THR A 225 5.21 22.98 -29.79
N LEU A 226 5.90 23.92 -29.12
CA LEU A 226 7.30 23.76 -28.71
C LEU A 226 7.47 22.58 -27.74
N ARG A 227 6.64 22.49 -26.69
CA ARG A 227 6.65 21.36 -25.74
C ARG A 227 6.48 20.01 -26.44
N LYS A 228 5.53 19.90 -27.38
CA LYS A 228 5.31 18.68 -28.19
C LYS A 228 6.52 18.35 -29.06
N ALA A 229 7.19 19.35 -29.64
CA ALA A 229 8.38 19.16 -30.45
C ALA A 229 9.56 18.66 -29.61
N MET A 230 9.74 19.21 -28.40
CA MET A 230 10.75 18.77 -27.43
C MET A 230 10.51 17.33 -26.97
N GLY A 231 9.28 16.97 -26.60
CA GLY A 231 8.94 15.59 -26.22
C GLY A 231 9.16 14.58 -27.35
N LYS A 232 8.91 14.97 -28.61
CA LYS A 232 9.17 14.13 -29.80
C LYS A 232 10.60 14.25 -30.34
N LYS A 233 11.49 14.98 -29.67
CA LYS A 233 12.90 15.18 -30.06
C LYS A 233 13.09 15.67 -31.51
N LYS A 234 12.19 16.55 -31.98
CA LYS A 234 12.22 17.07 -33.36
C LYS A 234 13.19 18.24 -33.48
N GLN A 235 14.47 17.93 -33.67
CA GLN A 235 15.56 18.91 -33.64
C GLN A 235 15.34 20.12 -34.56
N GLU A 236 14.91 19.92 -35.80
CA GLU A 236 14.65 21.02 -36.75
C GLU A 236 13.62 22.02 -36.24
N ILE A 237 12.58 21.56 -35.53
CA ILE A 237 11.56 22.43 -34.96
C ILE A 237 12.12 23.14 -33.73
N ILE A 238 12.88 22.44 -32.88
CA ILE A 238 13.52 23.01 -31.69
C ILE A 238 14.47 24.13 -32.10
N ASP A 239 15.32 23.92 -33.10
CA ASP A 239 16.28 24.93 -33.56
C ASP A 239 15.57 26.16 -34.14
N ARG A 240 14.54 25.94 -34.97
CA ARG A 240 13.73 27.04 -35.52
C ARG A 240 13.01 27.83 -34.44
N GLU A 241 12.40 27.15 -33.47
CA GLU A 241 11.73 27.82 -32.36
C GLU A 241 12.73 28.48 -31.40
N GLY A 242 13.98 28.01 -31.34
CA GLY A 242 15.05 28.66 -30.59
C GLY A 242 15.42 30.03 -31.15
N GLU A 243 15.54 30.15 -32.47
CA GLU A 243 15.78 31.46 -33.10
C GLU A 243 14.56 32.39 -32.95
N ASN A 244 13.34 31.84 -33.01
CA ASN A 244 12.12 32.59 -32.69
C ASN A 244 12.10 33.06 -31.23
N PHE A 245 12.54 32.22 -30.29
CA PHE A 245 12.59 32.52 -28.87
C PHE A 245 13.55 33.68 -28.61
N ILE A 246 14.76 33.62 -29.17
CA ILE A 246 15.77 34.67 -29.02
C ILE A 246 15.29 35.98 -29.65
N SER A 247 14.71 35.91 -30.85
CA SER A 247 14.18 37.10 -31.54
C SER A 247 13.03 37.74 -30.76
N GLY A 248 12.13 36.92 -30.21
CA GLY A 248 11.03 37.39 -29.35
C GLY A 248 11.53 38.02 -28.05
N ALA A 249 12.55 37.43 -27.43
CA ALA A 249 13.16 37.97 -26.21
C ALA A 249 13.82 39.34 -26.44
N VAL A 250 14.54 39.50 -27.57
CA VAL A 250 15.10 40.79 -27.96
C VAL A 250 14.00 41.82 -28.22
N ALA A 251 12.89 41.41 -28.85
CA ALA A 251 11.74 42.29 -29.08
C ALA A 251 11.05 42.74 -27.78
N LYS A 252 11.07 41.91 -26.71
CA LYS A 252 10.63 42.30 -25.35
C LYS A 252 11.68 43.11 -24.57
N GLY A 253 12.86 43.35 -25.12
CA GLY A 253 13.91 44.18 -24.51
C GLY A 253 14.98 43.40 -23.72
N HIS A 254 15.00 42.06 -23.81
CA HIS A 254 16.02 41.25 -23.13
C HIS A 254 17.33 41.16 -23.93
N PRO A 255 18.51 41.14 -23.27
CA PRO A 255 19.79 40.94 -23.94
C PRO A 255 19.86 39.60 -24.69
N LYS A 256 20.29 39.65 -25.95
CA LYS A 256 20.40 38.48 -26.84
C LYS A 256 21.24 37.34 -26.24
N ASP A 257 22.37 37.67 -25.62
CA ASP A 257 23.29 36.67 -25.06
C ASP A 257 22.66 35.91 -23.89
N LYS A 258 21.95 36.63 -23.01
CA LYS A 258 21.19 36.03 -21.91
C LYS A 258 20.03 35.17 -22.42
N ALA A 259 19.34 35.62 -23.48
CA ALA A 259 18.24 34.84 -24.08
C ALA A 259 18.76 33.53 -24.69
N ARG A 260 19.92 33.57 -25.36
CA ARG A 260 20.59 32.39 -25.89
C ARG A 260 21.09 31.46 -24.78
N GLN A 261 21.62 32.02 -23.70
CA GLN A 261 22.01 31.25 -22.51
C GLN A 261 20.80 30.52 -21.90
N LEU A 262 19.67 31.20 -21.73
CA LEU A 262 18.45 30.59 -21.20
C LEU A 262 17.92 29.49 -22.13
N TRP A 263 17.92 29.73 -23.45
CA TRP A 263 17.51 28.71 -24.42
C TRP A 263 18.37 27.44 -24.32
N ASN A 264 19.69 27.60 -24.20
CA ASN A 264 20.61 26.48 -24.02
C ASN A 264 20.38 25.73 -22.71
N GLN A 265 19.82 26.36 -21.67
CA GLN A 265 19.35 25.67 -20.47
C GLN A 265 18.03 24.95 -20.70
N ILE A 266 17.09 25.52 -21.46
CA ILE A 266 15.78 24.89 -21.71
C ILE A 266 15.93 23.58 -22.49
N VAL A 267 16.78 23.55 -23.54
CA VAL A 267 16.83 22.42 -24.49
C VAL A 267 17.15 21.08 -23.81
N PRO A 268 18.23 20.94 -23.01
CA PRO A 268 18.50 19.67 -22.32
C PRO A 268 17.39 19.27 -21.35
N PHE A 269 16.81 20.24 -20.64
CA PHE A 269 15.77 19.98 -19.63
C PHE A 269 14.42 19.63 -20.23
N ALA A 270 14.05 20.21 -21.37
CA ALA A 270 12.79 19.91 -22.02
C ALA A 270 12.71 18.45 -22.53
N MET A 271 13.86 17.81 -22.75
CA MET A 271 13.95 16.38 -23.04
C MET A 271 13.58 15.51 -21.83
N TYR A 272 13.65 16.09 -20.62
CA TYR A 272 13.36 15.44 -19.35
C TYR A 272 12.26 16.17 -18.56
N GLY A 273 11.53 17.11 -19.17
CA GLY A 273 10.51 17.89 -18.46
C GLY A 273 9.31 17.01 -18.11
N PHE A 274 8.81 17.10 -16.87
CA PHE A 274 7.63 16.34 -16.44
C PHE A 274 6.34 17.13 -16.62
N ASN A 275 5.22 16.44 -16.78
CA ASN A 275 3.91 17.08 -16.73
C ASN A 275 3.55 17.41 -15.27
N LYS A 276 3.39 18.70 -14.95
CA LYS A 276 3.14 19.15 -13.58
C LYS A 276 1.80 18.67 -13.06
N SER A 277 0.73 18.72 -13.87
CA SER A 277 -0.60 18.29 -13.45
C SER A 277 -0.63 16.83 -12.98
N HIS A 278 0.05 15.95 -13.70
CA HIS A 278 0.19 14.54 -13.32
C HIS A 278 1.03 14.39 -12.04
N SER A 279 2.16 15.09 -11.95
CA SER A 279 3.03 15.06 -10.75
C SER A 279 2.28 15.48 -9.49
N VAL A 280 1.52 16.58 -9.58
CA VAL A 280 0.76 17.14 -8.46
C VAL A 280 -0.39 16.21 -8.06
N ALA A 281 -1.12 15.64 -9.01
CA ALA A 281 -2.21 14.71 -8.71
C ALA A 281 -1.70 13.45 -7.97
N TYR A 282 -0.55 12.90 -8.38
CA TYR A 282 0.03 11.73 -7.73
C TYR A 282 0.70 12.09 -6.40
N ALA A 283 1.30 13.28 -6.30
CA ALA A 283 1.79 13.79 -5.03
C ALA A 283 0.68 13.98 -4.00
N ASN A 284 -0.56 14.28 -4.43
CA ASN A 284 -1.72 14.31 -3.54
C ASN A 284 -1.99 12.92 -2.93
N VAL A 285 -1.98 11.86 -3.73
CA VAL A 285 -2.14 10.49 -3.22
C VAL A 285 -1.02 10.14 -2.24
N ALA A 286 0.23 10.46 -2.58
CA ALA A 286 1.37 10.26 -1.69
C ALA A 286 1.20 11.02 -0.37
N TYR A 287 0.81 12.30 -0.44
CA TYR A 287 0.58 13.14 0.74
C TYR A 287 -0.54 12.58 1.63
N VAL A 288 -1.68 12.18 1.05
CA VAL A 288 -2.78 11.57 1.80
C VAL A 288 -2.33 10.26 2.48
N THR A 289 -1.61 9.39 1.77
CA THR A 289 -1.09 8.16 2.41
C THR A 289 -0.11 8.46 3.55
N ALA A 290 0.76 9.46 3.39
CA ALA A 290 1.66 9.90 4.45
C ALA A 290 0.92 10.54 5.63
N TYR A 291 -0.15 11.32 5.37
CA TYR A 291 -1.01 11.89 6.40
C TYR A 291 -1.70 10.81 7.24
N LEU A 292 -2.31 9.82 6.59
CA LEU A 292 -2.93 8.70 7.30
C LEU A 292 -1.89 7.90 8.09
N LYS A 293 -0.67 7.75 7.57
CA LYS A 293 0.42 7.10 8.31
C LYS A 293 0.90 7.92 9.51
N ALA A 294 1.00 9.24 9.39
CA ALA A 294 1.47 10.12 10.46
C ALA A 294 0.46 10.19 11.62
N HIS A 295 -0.82 10.36 11.31
CA HIS A 295 -1.86 10.63 12.32
C HIS A 295 -2.66 9.40 12.73
N HIS A 296 -2.79 8.41 11.86
CA HIS A 296 -3.54 7.18 12.10
C HIS A 296 -2.72 5.91 11.76
N PRO A 297 -1.50 5.77 12.33
CA PRO A 297 -0.52 4.77 11.90
C PRO A 297 -1.05 3.34 11.98
N ALA A 298 -1.79 2.97 13.05
CA ALA A 298 -2.34 1.63 13.20
C ALA A 298 -3.35 1.28 12.09
N HIS A 299 -4.25 2.20 11.76
CA HIS A 299 -5.25 2.01 10.71
C HIS A 299 -4.63 1.96 9.32
N PHE A 300 -3.67 2.84 9.06
CA PHE A 300 -2.93 2.83 7.80
C PHE A 300 -2.14 1.53 7.63
N MET A 301 -1.40 1.10 8.65
CA MET A 301 -0.61 -0.13 8.59
C MET A 301 -1.51 -1.38 8.49
N ALA A 302 -2.66 -1.43 9.17
CA ALA A 302 -3.63 -2.52 9.00
C ALA A 302 -4.15 -2.63 7.55
N ALA A 303 -4.43 -1.49 6.91
CA ALA A 303 -4.81 -1.46 5.50
C ALA A 303 -3.67 -1.91 4.58
N MET A 304 -2.43 -1.47 4.84
CA MET A 304 -1.24 -1.91 4.08
C MET A 304 -1.02 -3.42 4.21
N LEU A 305 -1.08 -3.96 5.42
CA LEU A 305 -0.96 -5.39 5.70
C LEU A 305 -2.03 -6.19 4.94
N THR A 306 -3.28 -5.70 4.96
CA THR A 306 -4.39 -6.32 4.23
C THR A 306 -4.15 -6.32 2.72
N SER A 307 -3.63 -5.23 2.16
CA SER A 307 -3.38 -5.12 0.72
C SER A 307 -2.26 -6.03 0.19
N GLU A 308 -1.33 -6.42 1.05
CA GLU A 308 -0.16 -7.22 0.68
C GLU A 308 -0.24 -8.67 1.20
N VAL A 309 -1.43 -9.15 1.59
CA VAL A 309 -1.63 -10.55 2.04
C VAL A 309 -1.12 -11.57 1.02
N ALA A 310 -1.26 -11.29 -0.28
CA ALA A 310 -0.77 -12.15 -1.35
C ALA A 310 0.77 -12.11 -1.52
N ASN A 311 1.44 -11.09 -0.98
CA ASN A 311 2.88 -10.88 -1.09
C ASN A 311 3.56 -11.06 0.28
N THR A 312 3.97 -12.29 0.57
CA THR A 312 4.57 -12.66 1.87
C THR A 312 5.81 -11.85 2.24
N ASP A 313 6.61 -11.43 1.27
CA ASP A 313 7.83 -10.65 1.54
C ASP A 313 7.48 -9.24 2.00
N LYS A 314 6.56 -8.56 1.30
CA LYS A 314 6.08 -7.23 1.70
C LYS A 314 5.26 -7.27 2.98
N LEU A 315 4.40 -8.27 3.15
CA LEU A 315 3.64 -8.48 4.38
C LEU A 315 4.59 -8.56 5.58
N SER A 316 5.65 -9.37 5.48
CA SER A 316 6.67 -9.51 6.52
C SER A 316 7.38 -8.18 6.81
N GLN A 317 7.72 -7.40 5.76
CA GLN A 317 8.33 -6.08 5.92
C GLN A 317 7.41 -5.11 6.68
N TYR A 318 6.12 -5.07 6.36
CA TYR A 318 5.16 -4.20 7.04
C TYR A 318 4.84 -4.65 8.47
N LEU A 319 4.86 -5.95 8.77
CA LEU A 319 4.73 -6.44 10.14
C LEU A 319 5.91 -6.00 11.01
N VAL A 320 7.14 -6.11 10.49
CA VAL A 320 8.33 -5.62 11.18
C VAL A 320 8.28 -4.11 11.34
N ARG A 321 7.90 -3.36 10.28
CA ARG A 321 7.78 -1.90 10.34
C ARG A 321 6.73 -1.47 11.37
N SER A 322 5.58 -2.13 11.42
CA SER A 322 4.52 -1.83 12.41
C SER A 322 5.05 -1.93 13.84
N ARG A 323 5.83 -2.97 14.15
CA ARG A 323 6.48 -3.12 15.46
C ARG A 323 7.50 -2.02 15.75
N GLN A 324 8.32 -1.64 14.75
CA GLN A 324 9.28 -0.54 14.90
C GLN A 324 8.59 0.81 15.12
N MET A 325 7.35 0.98 14.63
CA MET A 325 6.51 2.14 14.90
C MET A 325 5.83 2.07 16.28
N GLY A 326 6.11 1.03 17.08
CA GLY A 326 5.47 0.81 18.38
C GLY A 326 4.05 0.24 18.30
N ILE A 327 3.62 -0.24 17.14
CA ILE A 327 2.29 -0.82 16.93
C ILE A 327 2.37 -2.32 17.23
N GLU A 328 1.64 -2.76 18.25
CA GLU A 328 1.57 -4.18 18.59
C GLU A 328 0.77 -4.96 17.52
N ILE A 329 1.28 -6.13 17.17
CA ILE A 329 0.56 -7.08 16.30
C ILE A 329 -0.02 -8.17 17.20
N LEU A 330 -1.33 -8.19 17.34
CA LEU A 330 -2.04 -9.12 18.20
C LEU A 330 -2.26 -10.46 17.48
N PRO A 331 -2.17 -11.61 18.18
CA PRO A 331 -2.27 -12.93 17.57
C PRO A 331 -3.61 -13.19 16.88
N PRO A 332 -3.65 -14.01 15.82
CA PRO A 332 -4.94 -14.39 15.26
C PRO A 332 -5.71 -15.25 16.28
N GLY A 333 -7.04 -15.12 16.30
CA GLY A 333 -7.93 -15.88 17.17
C GLY A 333 -9.26 -16.17 16.48
N VAL A 334 -9.84 -17.36 16.67
CA VAL A 334 -11.12 -17.68 16.03
C VAL A 334 -12.27 -16.83 16.55
N ASN A 335 -12.22 -16.40 17.81
CA ASN A 335 -13.23 -15.51 18.38
C ASN A 335 -13.02 -14.03 18.05
N ALA A 336 -11.77 -13.57 17.93
CA ALA A 336 -11.45 -12.14 17.80
C ALA A 336 -11.17 -11.69 16.36
N SER A 337 -10.50 -12.52 15.55
CA SER A 337 -10.01 -12.08 14.24
C SER A 337 -11.11 -12.02 13.17
N MET A 338 -10.98 -11.04 12.29
CA MET A 338 -11.72 -10.93 11.02
C MET A 338 -10.88 -11.51 9.86
N PRO A 339 -11.43 -11.61 8.63
CA PRO A 339 -10.64 -12.09 7.49
C PRO A 339 -9.42 -11.21 7.22
N PHE A 340 -9.60 -9.90 7.33
CA PHE A 340 -8.56 -8.88 7.13
C PHE A 340 -8.02 -8.34 8.45
N PHE A 341 -6.89 -7.65 8.41
CA PHE A 341 -6.31 -7.03 9.60
C PHE A 341 -7.25 -5.95 10.13
N THR A 342 -7.47 -5.94 11.43
CA THR A 342 -8.35 -4.96 12.10
C THR A 342 -7.60 -4.25 13.21
N VAL A 343 -7.91 -2.98 13.42
CA VAL A 343 -7.42 -2.23 14.58
C VAL A 343 -8.40 -2.41 15.73
N GLU A 344 -7.87 -2.64 16.91
CA GLU A 344 -8.62 -2.72 18.17
C GLU A 344 -7.77 -2.18 19.32
N GLU A 345 -8.34 -2.15 20.53
CA GLU A 345 -7.61 -1.73 21.73
C GLU A 345 -6.36 -2.61 21.92
N GLY A 346 -5.19 -1.97 21.99
CA GLY A 346 -3.91 -2.65 22.16
C GLY A 346 -3.12 -2.89 20.87
N GLY A 347 -3.71 -2.80 19.67
CA GLY A 347 -2.93 -2.91 18.42
C GLY A 347 -3.70 -3.38 17.19
N ILE A 348 -2.95 -3.98 16.24
CA ILE A 348 -3.50 -4.56 15.02
C ILE A 348 -3.70 -6.06 15.21
N ARG A 349 -4.95 -6.52 15.18
CA ARG A 349 -5.30 -7.94 15.18
C ARG A 349 -5.01 -8.57 13.83
N PHE A 350 -4.32 -9.71 13.87
CA PHE A 350 -3.96 -10.47 12.68
C PHE A 350 -5.19 -10.97 11.94
N GLY A 351 -5.26 -10.70 10.64
CA GLY A 351 -6.35 -11.17 9.77
C GLY A 351 -6.20 -12.64 9.42
N LEU A 352 -7.29 -13.41 9.51
CA LEU A 352 -7.22 -14.87 9.30
C LEU A 352 -6.86 -15.25 7.85
N ALA A 353 -7.23 -14.43 6.87
CA ALA A 353 -6.88 -14.66 5.46
C ALA A 353 -5.40 -14.43 5.17
N ALA A 354 -4.66 -13.79 6.09
CA ALA A 354 -3.22 -13.61 5.98
C ALA A 354 -2.42 -14.84 6.40
N ILE A 355 -3.08 -15.85 7.00
CA ILE A 355 -2.44 -17.10 7.39
C ILE A 355 -2.23 -17.95 6.13
N LYS A 356 -0.99 -18.33 5.87
CA LYS A 356 -0.62 -19.14 4.71
C LYS A 356 -1.38 -20.47 4.73
N GLY A 357 -2.13 -20.73 3.66
CA GLY A 357 -2.97 -21.92 3.51
C GLY A 357 -4.41 -21.73 4.00
N VAL A 358 -4.77 -20.55 4.50
CA VAL A 358 -6.14 -20.17 4.86
C VAL A 358 -6.67 -19.19 3.81
N GLY A 359 -7.63 -19.64 3.01
CA GLY A 359 -8.29 -18.78 2.00
C GLY A 359 -9.51 -18.05 2.57
N LEU A 360 -9.91 -16.96 1.92
CA LEU A 360 -11.12 -16.20 2.29
C LEU A 360 -12.39 -17.06 2.34
N ALA A 361 -12.54 -18.01 1.42
CA ALA A 361 -13.69 -18.92 1.37
C ALA A 361 -13.83 -19.79 2.63
N ALA A 362 -12.74 -20.06 3.35
CA ALA A 362 -12.80 -20.81 4.61
C ALA A 362 -13.23 -19.93 5.79
N MET A 363 -13.21 -18.60 5.65
CA MET A 363 -13.51 -17.64 6.73
C MET A 363 -14.98 -17.28 6.82
N GLU A 364 -15.68 -17.21 5.69
CA GLU A 364 -17.13 -17.00 5.65
C GLU A 364 -17.90 -17.98 6.55
N PRO A 365 -17.72 -19.31 6.46
CA PRO A 365 -18.43 -20.24 7.33
C PRO A 365 -18.03 -20.11 8.80
N LEU A 366 -16.79 -19.75 9.10
CA LEU A 366 -16.31 -19.53 10.46
C LEU A 366 -16.97 -18.30 11.10
N ILE A 367 -17.05 -17.20 10.37
CA ILE A 367 -17.68 -15.97 10.84
C ILE A 367 -19.18 -16.16 10.99
N ALA A 368 -19.84 -16.79 10.02
CA ALA A 368 -21.27 -17.11 10.11
C ALA A 368 -21.58 -18.04 11.30
N ALA A 369 -20.70 -19.01 11.60
CA ALA A 369 -20.82 -19.83 12.80
C ALA A 369 -20.66 -19.00 14.08
N ARG A 370 -19.67 -18.10 14.13
CA ARG A 370 -19.45 -17.20 15.27
C ARG A 370 -20.61 -16.23 15.50
N GLU A 371 -21.21 -15.69 14.44
CA GLU A 371 -22.38 -14.81 14.55
C GLU A 371 -23.61 -15.54 15.11
N ARG A 372 -23.75 -16.84 14.80
CA ARG A 372 -24.85 -17.67 15.30
C ARG A 372 -24.64 -18.12 16.75
N GLU A 373 -23.43 -18.55 17.10
CA GLU A 373 -23.12 -19.19 18.38
C GLU A 373 -22.59 -18.20 19.44
N GLY A 374 -22.17 -17.00 19.01
CA GLY A 374 -21.33 -16.12 19.81
C GLY A 374 -19.88 -16.61 19.87
N ASN A 375 -19.15 -16.21 20.93
CA ASN A 375 -17.78 -16.69 21.13
C ASN A 375 -17.78 -18.19 21.43
N PHE A 376 -16.95 -18.92 20.70
CA PHE A 376 -16.68 -20.33 20.98
C PHE A 376 -15.98 -20.44 22.34
N ILE A 377 -16.40 -21.40 23.16
CA ILE A 377 -15.77 -21.71 24.46
C ILE A 377 -14.79 -22.89 24.38
N ALA A 378 -14.82 -23.63 23.26
CA ALA A 378 -14.06 -24.85 23.03
C ALA A 378 -13.77 -25.08 21.54
N LEU A 379 -12.68 -25.81 21.25
CA LEU A 379 -12.31 -26.23 19.89
C LEU A 379 -13.38 -27.15 19.30
N SER A 380 -13.83 -28.13 20.08
CA SER A 380 -14.92 -29.05 19.72
C SER A 380 -16.19 -28.31 19.32
N GLN A 381 -16.59 -27.29 20.09
CA GLN A 381 -17.74 -26.44 19.75
C GLN A 381 -17.53 -25.72 18.42
N CYS A 382 -16.38 -25.06 18.23
CA CYS A 382 -16.05 -24.38 16.97
C CYS A 382 -16.17 -25.33 15.77
N LEU A 383 -15.60 -26.53 15.87
CA LEU A 383 -15.61 -27.52 14.78
C LEU A 383 -17.01 -28.08 14.49
N ARG A 384 -17.84 -28.29 15.52
CA ARG A 384 -19.24 -28.73 15.35
C ARG A 384 -20.10 -27.66 14.67
N SER A 385 -19.89 -26.40 15.00
CA SER A 385 -20.69 -25.28 14.50
C SER A 385 -20.41 -24.94 13.03
N LEU A 386 -19.30 -25.43 12.48
CA LEU A 386 -18.95 -25.27 11.07
C LEU A 386 -19.77 -26.23 10.18
N PRO A 387 -20.21 -25.81 8.98
CA PRO A 387 -20.85 -26.70 8.02
C PRO A 387 -19.93 -27.86 7.60
N ALA A 388 -20.51 -29.00 7.22
CA ALA A 388 -19.74 -30.13 6.73
C ALA A 388 -18.91 -29.72 5.49
N ARG A 389 -17.63 -30.11 5.47
CA ARG A 389 -16.66 -29.83 4.37
C ARG A 389 -16.35 -28.35 4.13
N SER A 390 -16.79 -27.44 5.00
CA SER A 390 -16.51 -26.00 4.89
C SER A 390 -15.01 -25.67 5.10
N MET A 391 -14.34 -26.45 5.95
CA MET A 391 -12.91 -26.31 6.22
C MET A 391 -12.24 -27.67 6.09
N ASN A 392 -11.14 -27.70 5.33
CA ASN A 392 -10.35 -28.92 5.17
C ASN A 392 -9.31 -29.06 6.30
N HIS A 393 -8.76 -30.27 6.45
CA HIS A 393 -7.74 -30.56 7.45
C HIS A 393 -6.55 -29.58 7.40
N LYS A 394 -6.11 -29.20 6.20
CA LYS A 394 -4.97 -28.30 6.03
C LYS A 394 -5.22 -26.89 6.57
N VAL A 395 -6.43 -26.36 6.36
CA VAL A 395 -6.82 -25.05 6.89
C VAL A 395 -6.79 -25.06 8.42
N LEU A 396 -7.36 -26.09 9.05
CA LEU A 396 -7.38 -26.21 10.52
C LEU A 396 -5.98 -26.42 11.10
N GLU A 397 -5.13 -27.19 10.42
CA GLU A 397 -3.71 -27.33 10.76
C GLU A 397 -3.00 -25.96 10.76
N CYS A 398 -3.23 -25.15 9.73
CA CYS A 398 -2.65 -23.81 9.64
C CYS A 398 -3.18 -22.87 10.73
N LEU A 399 -4.48 -22.90 11.04
CA LEU A 399 -5.08 -22.11 12.13
C LEU A 399 -4.53 -22.52 13.51
N ALA A 400 -4.35 -23.83 13.74
CA ALA A 400 -3.73 -24.33 14.96
C ALA A 400 -2.28 -23.85 15.08
N LYS A 401 -1.48 -23.99 14.00
CA LYS A 401 -0.10 -23.49 13.93
C LYS A 401 0.01 -21.99 14.16
N ALA A 402 -0.95 -21.22 13.66
CA ALA A 402 -1.04 -19.77 13.80
C ALA A 402 -1.39 -19.32 15.23
N GLY A 403 -1.95 -20.21 16.04
CA GLY A 403 -2.39 -19.92 17.41
C GLY A 403 -3.84 -19.48 17.53
N CYS A 404 -4.66 -19.69 16.49
CA CYS A 404 -6.06 -19.27 16.49
C CYS A 404 -6.91 -19.95 17.59
N PHE A 405 -6.43 -21.08 18.11
CA PHE A 405 -7.09 -21.89 19.13
C PHE A 405 -6.39 -21.80 20.51
N ASP A 406 -5.36 -20.94 20.65
CA ASP A 406 -4.59 -20.82 21.90
C ASP A 406 -5.49 -20.39 23.08
N GLU A 407 -6.58 -19.66 22.81
CA GLU A 407 -7.58 -19.23 23.80
C GLU A 407 -8.31 -20.39 24.50
N PHE A 408 -8.31 -21.58 23.91
CA PHE A 408 -8.90 -22.78 24.50
C PHE A 408 -7.94 -23.51 25.45
N GLY A 409 -6.73 -22.99 25.71
CA GLY A 409 -5.83 -23.59 26.70
C GLY A 409 -5.32 -25.00 26.33
N ILE A 410 -5.41 -25.38 25.06
CA ILE A 410 -4.86 -26.62 24.50
C ILE A 410 -3.52 -26.28 23.85
N SER A 411 -2.52 -27.16 23.99
CA SER A 411 -1.26 -27.00 23.27
C SER A 411 -1.46 -27.16 21.76
N ARG A 412 -0.75 -26.37 20.95
CA ARG A 412 -0.84 -26.44 19.49
C ARG A 412 -0.45 -27.84 19.00
N LYS A 413 0.57 -28.46 19.59
CA LYS A 413 0.93 -29.87 19.32
C LYS A 413 -0.20 -30.84 19.64
N GLY A 414 -0.87 -30.68 20.78
CA GLY A 414 -2.00 -31.49 21.18
C GLY A 414 -3.14 -31.43 20.17
N ILE A 415 -3.42 -30.24 19.63
CA ILE A 415 -4.39 -30.05 18.54
C ILE A 415 -3.90 -30.76 17.27
N LEU A 416 -2.66 -30.52 16.84
CA LEU A 416 -2.11 -31.06 15.59
C LEU A 416 -2.08 -32.60 15.58
N ASP A 417 -1.65 -33.23 16.68
CA ASP A 417 -1.55 -34.68 16.81
C ASP A 417 -2.94 -35.37 16.86
N ASN A 418 -3.99 -34.62 17.24
CA ASN A 418 -5.35 -35.15 17.41
C ASN A 418 -6.38 -34.53 16.44
N LEU A 419 -5.95 -33.75 15.45
CA LEU A 419 -6.86 -32.99 14.58
C LEU A 419 -7.82 -33.90 13.80
N GLU A 420 -7.32 -35.00 13.26
CA GLU A 420 -8.14 -36.00 12.56
C GLU A 420 -9.19 -36.63 13.49
N ARG A 421 -8.82 -36.92 14.74
CA ARG A 421 -9.76 -37.43 15.76
C ARG A 421 -10.83 -36.40 16.09
N PHE A 422 -10.46 -35.14 16.26
CA PHE A 422 -11.42 -34.06 16.49
C PHE A 422 -12.42 -33.94 15.33
N LEU A 423 -11.94 -33.98 14.08
CA LEU A 423 -12.79 -33.89 12.89
C LEU A 423 -13.76 -35.06 12.78
N ASP A 424 -13.30 -36.29 13.06
CA ASP A 424 -14.14 -37.48 13.04
C ASP A 424 -15.22 -37.45 14.12
N MET A 425 -14.85 -37.07 15.34
CA MET A 425 -15.77 -37.02 16.49
C MET A 425 -16.81 -35.91 16.31
N THR A 426 -16.37 -34.69 15.99
CA THR A 426 -17.29 -33.55 15.78
C THR A 426 -18.16 -33.73 14.54
N GLY A 427 -17.65 -34.41 13.50
CA GLY A 427 -18.44 -34.80 12.33
C GLY A 427 -19.61 -35.73 12.67
N ARG A 428 -19.37 -36.79 13.44
CA ARG A 428 -20.42 -37.72 13.90
C ARG A 428 -21.41 -37.06 14.84
N GLU A 429 -20.93 -36.22 15.74
CA GLU A 429 -21.76 -35.46 16.68
C GLU A 429 -22.75 -34.53 15.94
N ARG A 430 -22.27 -33.84 14.89
CA ARG A 430 -23.11 -33.00 14.03
C ARG A 430 -24.16 -33.82 13.26
N GLU A 431 -23.76 -34.91 12.62
CA GLU A 431 -24.69 -35.80 11.89
C GLU A 431 -25.82 -36.32 12.80
N GLN A 432 -25.49 -36.73 14.03
CA GLN A 432 -26.50 -37.20 14.99
C GLN A 432 -27.46 -36.08 15.41
N SER A 433 -26.94 -34.87 15.67
CA SER A 433 -27.77 -33.71 15.98
C SER A 433 -28.72 -33.34 14.83
N GLU A 434 -28.26 -33.40 13.58
CA GLU A 434 -29.09 -33.13 12.38
C GLU A 434 -30.20 -34.19 12.20
N LEU A 435 -29.93 -35.44 12.60
CA LEU A 435 -30.89 -36.54 12.57
C LEU A 435 -31.88 -36.52 13.75
N GLY A 436 -31.81 -35.51 14.63
CA GLY A 436 -32.65 -35.41 15.83
C GLY A 436 -32.38 -36.50 16.86
N GLN A 437 -31.27 -37.22 16.73
CA GLN A 437 -30.80 -38.22 17.69
C GLN A 437 -29.79 -37.54 18.60
N GLY A 438 -30.25 -36.98 19.71
CA GLY A 438 -29.34 -36.48 20.75
C GLY A 438 -28.53 -37.63 21.37
N PHE A 439 -27.35 -37.33 21.89
CA PHE A 439 -26.66 -38.29 22.75
C PHE A 439 -27.58 -38.57 23.96
N LEU A 440 -27.87 -39.85 24.20
CA LEU A 440 -28.79 -40.27 25.26
C LEU A 440 -28.28 -39.93 26.67
N PHE A 441 -27.02 -39.50 26.74
CA PHE A 441 -26.31 -38.94 27.88
C PHE A 441 -25.57 -37.71 27.35
N ASP A 442 -25.52 -36.62 28.11
CA ASP A 442 -24.89 -35.32 27.77
C ASP A 442 -23.34 -35.41 27.63
N ASP A 443 -22.83 -36.57 27.24
CA ASP A 443 -21.42 -36.95 27.19
C ASP A 443 -20.94 -36.91 25.74
N MET A 444 -20.33 -35.78 25.37
CA MET A 444 -19.79 -35.55 24.04
C MET A 444 -18.35 -36.05 23.98
N PRO A 445 -18.03 -37.07 23.16
CA PRO A 445 -16.68 -37.61 23.08
C PRO A 445 -15.62 -36.55 22.76
N SER A 446 -15.93 -35.57 21.91
CA SER A 446 -15.00 -34.50 21.52
C SER A 446 -14.61 -33.60 22.70
N GLU A 447 -15.54 -33.31 23.60
CA GLU A 447 -15.31 -32.50 24.80
C GLU A 447 -14.43 -33.24 25.82
N ASN A 448 -14.60 -34.55 25.96
CA ASN A 448 -13.74 -35.38 26.80
C ASN A 448 -12.28 -35.40 26.33
N LEU A 449 -12.06 -35.56 25.02
CA LEU A 449 -10.71 -35.50 24.44
C LEU A 449 -10.08 -34.12 24.67
N GLU A 450 -10.86 -33.06 24.49
CA GLU A 450 -10.40 -31.69 24.71
C GLU A 450 -9.96 -31.46 26.16
N GLN A 451 -10.75 -31.94 27.13
CA GLN A 451 -10.44 -31.85 28.55
C GLN A 451 -9.17 -32.63 28.93
N GLU A 452 -8.95 -33.80 28.32
CA GLU A 452 -7.73 -34.59 28.48
C GLU A 452 -6.50 -33.80 28.01
N LEU A 453 -6.57 -33.19 26.83
CA LEU A 453 -5.47 -32.41 26.26
C LEU A 453 -5.18 -31.13 27.06
N ARG A 454 -6.20 -30.42 27.56
CA ARG A 454 -6.01 -29.28 28.47
C ARG A 454 -5.26 -29.67 29.74
N SER A 455 -5.51 -30.88 30.23
CA SER A 455 -4.87 -31.40 31.46
C SER A 455 -3.41 -31.83 31.25
N ALA A 456 -2.98 -32.08 30.01
CA ALA A 456 -1.63 -32.53 29.68
C ALA A 456 -0.55 -31.41 29.71
N GLY A 457 -0.95 -30.13 29.68
CA GLY A 457 -0.06 -28.96 29.82
C GLY A 457 0.63 -28.48 28.53
N TYR A 458 1.26 -27.29 28.61
CA TYR A 458 1.97 -26.63 27.50
C TYR A 458 3.46 -27.03 27.46
N ALA A 459 3.90 -27.68 26.38
CA ALA A 459 5.31 -28.01 26.17
C ALA A 459 5.76 -27.76 24.72
N ASP A 460 5.52 -26.55 24.19
CA ASP A 460 5.69 -26.27 22.75
C ASP A 460 6.63 -25.10 22.39
N GLN A 461 7.43 -24.55 23.33
CA GLN A 461 8.19 -23.32 23.05
C GLN A 461 9.11 -23.40 21.82
N SER A 462 9.79 -24.53 21.57
CA SER A 462 10.72 -24.65 20.44
C SER A 462 10.03 -24.78 19.08
N ASP A 463 8.89 -25.49 19.00
CA ASP A 463 8.18 -25.74 17.74
C ASP A 463 7.24 -24.57 17.39
N ARG A 464 6.75 -23.81 18.39
CA ARG A 464 5.84 -22.68 18.22
C ARG A 464 6.38 -21.62 17.27
N LEU A 465 7.61 -21.17 17.47
CA LEU A 465 8.23 -20.15 16.63
C LEU A 465 8.41 -20.64 15.18
N ALA A 466 8.72 -21.93 15.01
CA ALA A 466 8.84 -22.53 13.69
C ALA A 466 7.48 -22.56 12.96
N TRP A 467 6.41 -22.93 13.65
CA TRP A 467 5.04 -22.90 13.12
C TRP A 467 4.59 -21.48 12.77
N GLU A 468 4.83 -20.50 13.63
CA GLU A 468 4.51 -19.10 13.34
C GLU A 468 5.25 -18.60 12.10
N ARG A 469 6.55 -18.90 11.97
CA ARG A 469 7.31 -18.57 10.77
C ARG A 469 6.79 -19.29 9.52
N GLU A 470 6.35 -20.54 9.66
CA GLU A 470 5.78 -21.34 8.56
C GLU A 470 4.47 -20.74 8.04
N VAL A 471 3.52 -20.42 8.93
CA VAL A 471 2.15 -20.07 8.54
C VAL A 471 1.84 -18.58 8.58
N LEU A 472 2.50 -17.80 9.43
CA LEU A 472 2.34 -16.34 9.49
C LEU A 472 3.41 -15.61 8.68
N GLY A 473 4.54 -16.29 8.39
CA GLY A 473 5.68 -15.68 7.70
C GLY A 473 6.60 -14.87 8.61
N PHE A 474 6.32 -14.75 9.91
CA PHE A 474 7.15 -14.02 10.88
C PHE A 474 6.98 -14.61 12.29
N TYR A 475 7.89 -14.25 13.19
CA TYR A 475 7.80 -14.67 14.59
C TYR A 475 6.91 -13.70 15.36
N LEU A 476 5.77 -14.19 15.83
CA LEU A 476 4.77 -13.35 16.45
C LEU A 476 5.01 -13.26 17.96
N THR A 477 5.24 -14.39 18.63
CA THR A 477 5.21 -14.49 20.10
C THR A 477 6.58 -14.35 20.77
N GLY A 478 7.62 -14.11 19.99
CA GLY A 478 8.99 -13.89 20.45
C GLY A 478 9.95 -13.86 19.26
N HIS A 479 11.25 -13.94 19.51
CA HIS A 479 12.29 -14.05 18.49
C HIS A 479 13.22 -15.25 18.75
N PRO A 480 13.65 -16.01 17.74
CA PRO A 480 14.57 -17.15 17.94
C PRO A 480 15.87 -16.78 18.67
N LEU A 481 16.31 -15.53 18.53
CA LEU A 481 17.51 -15.02 19.20
C LEU A 481 17.31 -14.74 20.69
N GLU A 482 16.08 -14.70 21.22
CA GLU A 482 15.84 -14.51 22.66
C GLU A 482 16.48 -15.63 23.48
N ALA A 483 16.43 -16.87 22.98
CA ALA A 483 17.12 -18.01 23.61
C ALA A 483 18.65 -17.82 23.69
N PHE A 484 19.21 -16.93 22.87
CA PHE A 484 20.64 -16.63 22.77
C PHE A 484 20.97 -15.22 23.27
N ALA A 485 20.03 -14.48 23.87
CA ALA A 485 20.20 -13.07 24.21
C ALA A 485 21.42 -12.82 25.13
N GLU A 486 21.66 -13.69 26.12
CA GLU A 486 22.82 -13.57 27.02
C GLU A 486 24.15 -13.77 26.28
N GLN A 487 24.19 -14.70 25.32
CA GLN A 487 25.39 -14.98 24.53
C GLN A 487 25.63 -13.86 23.52
N LEU A 488 24.58 -13.40 22.83
CA LEU A 488 24.66 -12.27 21.91
C LEU A 488 25.16 -11.03 22.65
N GLY A 489 24.59 -10.69 23.80
CA GLY A 489 25.03 -9.54 24.61
C GLY A 489 26.49 -9.59 25.08
N ARG A 490 27.13 -10.78 25.11
CA ARG A 490 28.56 -10.91 25.42
C ARG A 490 29.48 -10.69 24.21
N TYR A 491 28.98 -10.90 23.01
CA TYR A 491 29.77 -10.89 21.78
C TYR A 491 29.38 -9.79 20.78
N SER A 492 28.25 -9.11 20.99
CA SER A 492 27.82 -7.94 20.22
C SER A 492 28.09 -6.66 20.99
N ASP A 493 28.57 -5.64 20.28
CA ASP A 493 28.83 -4.31 20.83
C ASP A 493 27.54 -3.51 21.03
N CYS A 494 26.53 -3.76 20.19
CA CYS A 494 25.24 -3.08 20.18
C CYS A 494 24.17 -3.91 19.46
N THR A 495 22.92 -3.47 19.51
CA THR A 495 21.84 -4.00 18.66
C THR A 495 21.91 -3.40 17.24
N VAL A 496 21.14 -3.95 16.30
CA VAL A 496 21.05 -3.41 14.94
C VAL A 496 20.48 -1.97 14.94
N GLU A 497 19.58 -1.66 15.86
CA GLU A 497 18.95 -0.34 15.98
C GLU A 497 19.97 0.73 16.42
N GLU A 498 20.94 0.35 17.26
CA GLU A 498 21.95 1.25 17.82
C GLU A 498 23.14 1.52 16.88
N LEU A 499 23.20 0.84 15.72
CA LEU A 499 24.32 0.98 14.77
C LEU A 499 24.54 2.44 14.35
N GLY A 500 23.46 3.17 14.07
CA GLY A 500 23.53 4.57 13.64
C GLY A 500 24.20 5.47 14.68
N GLU A 501 23.83 5.32 15.95
CA GLU A 501 24.44 6.07 17.06
C GLU A 501 25.91 5.68 17.24
N ARG A 502 26.24 4.39 17.16
CA ARG A 502 27.62 3.91 17.33
C ARG A 502 28.57 4.48 16.27
N PHE A 503 28.19 4.44 15.00
CA PHE A 503 28.99 5.06 13.94
C PHE A 503 29.06 6.59 14.09
N SER A 504 27.95 7.23 14.47
CA SER A 504 27.94 8.69 14.71
C SER A 504 28.81 9.11 15.89
N SER A 505 28.98 8.24 16.88
CA SER A 505 29.87 8.44 18.04
C SER A 505 31.36 8.21 17.74
N GLY A 506 31.70 7.83 16.50
CA GLY A 506 33.09 7.69 16.03
C GLY A 506 33.66 6.26 16.08
N SER A 507 32.81 5.23 16.25
CA SER A 507 33.28 3.84 16.13
C SER A 507 33.56 3.49 14.66
N GLU A 508 34.76 3.02 14.36
CA GLU A 508 35.12 2.56 13.00
C GLU A 508 34.68 1.11 12.73
N HIS A 509 34.58 0.29 13.78
CA HIS A 509 34.22 -1.13 13.70
C HIS A 509 33.19 -1.44 14.79
N VAL A 510 32.15 -2.20 14.43
CA VAL A 510 31.08 -2.61 15.33
C VAL A 510 30.71 -4.06 15.05
N THR A 511 30.57 -4.86 16.10
CA THR A 511 30.16 -6.27 16.05
C THR A 511 28.68 -6.37 16.41
N VAL A 512 27.88 -6.98 15.54
CA VAL A 512 26.46 -7.25 15.80
C VAL A 512 26.18 -8.74 15.65
N GLY A 513 25.29 -9.25 16.51
CA GLY A 513 24.77 -10.61 16.42
C GLY A 513 23.36 -10.60 15.84
N GLY A 514 23.05 -11.55 14.96
CA GLY A 514 21.77 -11.58 14.27
C GLY A 514 21.44 -12.92 13.63
N LEU A 515 20.27 -13.00 13.02
CA LEU A 515 19.81 -14.16 12.26
C LEU A 515 20.05 -13.93 10.77
N VAL A 516 20.67 -14.88 10.09
CA VAL A 516 20.82 -14.84 8.63
C VAL A 516 19.51 -15.25 7.99
N THR A 517 18.85 -14.33 7.28
CA THR A 517 17.53 -14.54 6.68
C THR A 517 17.56 -14.75 5.16
N ALA A 518 18.63 -14.33 4.49
CA ALA A 518 18.80 -14.48 3.04
C ALA A 518 20.28 -14.64 2.67
N LEU A 519 20.54 -15.45 1.64
CA LEU A 519 21.85 -15.58 1.01
C LEU A 519 21.79 -14.89 -0.36
N LYS A 520 22.55 -13.81 -0.54
CA LYS A 520 22.72 -13.19 -1.86
C LYS A 520 24.03 -13.67 -2.46
N VAL A 521 23.94 -14.60 -3.41
CA VAL A 521 25.11 -15.02 -4.20
C VAL A 521 25.36 -13.92 -5.23
N MET A 522 26.52 -13.26 -5.12
CA MET A 522 26.96 -12.23 -6.07
C MET A 522 27.35 -12.83 -7.42
#